data_AF-A0AA48L4Z8-F1
#
_entry.id   AF-A0AA48L4Z8-F1
#
_cell.length_a   1.000
_cell.length_b   1.000
_cell.length_c   1.000
_cell.angle_alpha   90.00
_cell.angle_beta   90.00
_cell.angle_gamma   90.00
#
_symmetry.space_group_name_H-M   'P 1'
#
loop_
_entity.id
_entity.type
_entity.pdbx_description
1 polymer ?
#
loop_
_entity_poly.entity_id
_entity_poly.type
_entity_poly.pdbx_seq_one_letter_code
_entity_poly.pdbx_strand_id
1 'polypeptide(L)'
;MVKHQLPESPDPSGNSPSASPSPSPPPPKKSRGNKGAPKAKGPTKAGIKPKIWDTAQTITLLEAVFDAASKTIDKEALATQLGVSKQSVGDQLVKNRNNLRKLAIDLVRAKKGGA
;
A
#
# COMPACT_ATOMS: atom_id res chain seq x y z
N MET A 1 51.52 21.65 1.62
CA MET A 1 52.24 20.53 2.26
C MET A 1 51.22 19.52 2.73
N VAL A 2 51.43 18.27 2.31
CA VAL A 2 50.42 17.22 2.17
C VAL A 2 50.24 16.44 3.49
N LYS A 3 48.99 16.08 3.78
CA LYS A 3 48.54 15.29 4.93
C LYS A 3 48.97 13.81 4.84
N HIS A 4 49.47 13.29 5.96
CA HIS A 4 49.32 11.94 6.56
C HIS A 4 49.35 10.66 5.68
N GLN A 5 50.44 9.89 5.86
CA GLN A 5 50.53 8.50 6.38
C GLN A 5 49.38 7.48 6.16
N LEU A 6 49.66 6.44 5.32
CA LEU A 6 49.47 4.95 5.36
C LEU A 6 48.39 4.25 6.26
N PRO A 7 48.07 2.93 6.10
CA PRO A 7 48.52 1.89 5.13
C PRO A 7 47.43 0.92 4.56
N GLU A 8 47.90 0.07 3.64
CA GLU A 8 47.47 -1.27 3.17
C GLU A 8 46.27 -2.03 3.76
N SER A 9 45.51 -2.65 2.84
CA SER A 9 44.68 -3.85 3.06
C SER A 9 45.54 -5.12 3.14
N PRO A 10 45.06 -6.13 3.88
CA PRO A 10 44.83 -7.40 3.21
C PRO A 10 43.49 -8.07 3.58
N ASP A 11 42.85 -8.62 2.56
CA ASP A 11 41.79 -9.63 2.62
C ASP A 11 42.33 -10.94 3.22
N PRO A 12 41.54 -11.67 4.02
CA PRO A 12 41.64 -13.12 4.01
C PRO A 12 40.31 -13.82 3.70
N SER A 13 40.39 -14.64 2.66
CA SER A 13 39.45 -15.68 2.26
C SER A 13 39.06 -16.66 3.37
N GLY A 14 37.80 -17.10 3.29
CA GLY A 14 37.43 -18.50 3.52
C GLY A 14 36.83 -18.80 4.90
N ASN A 15 35.57 -19.26 4.93
CA ASN A 15 35.31 -20.70 5.09
C ASN A 15 33.82 -21.07 4.90
N SER A 16 33.60 -22.05 4.02
CA SER A 16 32.62 -23.16 4.08
C SER A 16 31.14 -22.93 4.47
N PRO A 17 30.19 -23.17 3.54
CA PRO A 17 28.83 -23.59 3.88
C PRO A 17 28.81 -25.09 4.23
N SER A 18 28.66 -25.42 5.51
CA SER A 18 28.47 -26.82 5.95
C SER A 18 27.01 -27.25 5.78
N ALA A 19 26.84 -28.33 5.04
CA ALA A 19 25.57 -28.99 4.73
C ALA A 19 24.87 -29.57 5.98
N SER A 20 23.54 -29.62 5.94
CA SER A 20 22.77 -30.66 6.61
C SER A 20 21.42 -30.88 5.89
N PRO A 21 21.22 -32.00 5.18
CA PRO A 21 19.91 -32.42 4.69
C PRO A 21 19.19 -33.37 5.66
N SER A 22 17.86 -33.36 5.58
CA SER A 22 16.88 -34.36 6.09
C SER A 22 16.40 -34.20 7.54
N PRO A 23 15.08 -34.43 7.83
CA PRO A 23 14.35 -35.64 7.45
C PRO A 23 13.02 -35.46 6.69
N SER A 24 12.64 -36.52 5.99
CA SER A 24 11.44 -36.71 5.17
C SER A 24 10.10 -36.53 5.92
N PRO A 25 9.01 -36.17 5.20
CA PRO A 25 7.67 -36.06 5.78
C PRO A 25 7.07 -37.43 6.15
N PRO A 26 6.20 -37.49 7.17
CA PRO A 26 5.49 -38.72 7.53
C PRO A 26 4.46 -39.13 6.45
N PRO A 27 4.18 -40.45 6.32
CA PRO A 27 3.27 -40.97 5.30
C PRO A 27 1.82 -40.49 5.53
N PRO A 28 1.02 -40.31 4.45
CA PRO A 28 -0.37 -39.92 4.58
C PRO A 28 -1.20 -41.05 5.20
N LYS A 29 -1.86 -40.76 6.32
CA LYS A 29 -2.91 -41.63 6.88
C LYS A 29 -4.05 -41.74 5.86
N LYS A 30 -4.24 -42.94 5.30
CA LYS A 30 -5.47 -43.35 4.61
C LYS A 30 -6.66 -43.11 5.54
N SER A 31 -7.48 -42.10 5.28
CA SER A 31 -8.81 -42.02 5.88
C SER A 31 -9.75 -42.95 5.11
N ARG A 32 -10.19 -43.97 5.84
CA ARG A 32 -11.26 -44.89 5.48
C ARG A 32 -12.52 -44.08 5.20
N GLY A 33 -13.10 -44.27 4.02
CA GLY A 33 -14.31 -43.56 3.60
C GLY A 33 -15.44 -43.74 4.61
N ASN A 34 -16.12 -42.65 4.94
CA ASN A 34 -17.44 -42.71 5.54
C ASN A 34 -18.41 -42.01 4.61
N LYS A 35 -19.36 -42.80 4.10
CA LYS A 35 -20.50 -42.37 3.31
C LYS A 35 -21.36 -41.42 4.15
N GLY A 36 -21.85 -40.38 3.50
CA GLY A 36 -23.07 -39.68 3.92
C GLY A 36 -22.87 -38.60 4.98
N ALA A 37 -22.52 -37.40 4.52
CA ALA A 37 -23.01 -36.17 5.15
C ALA A 37 -23.58 -35.29 4.01
N PRO A 38 -24.80 -34.75 4.13
CA PRO A 38 -25.27 -33.77 3.15
C PRO A 38 -24.27 -32.61 3.18
N LYS A 39 -23.62 -32.36 2.05
CA LYS A 39 -22.78 -31.17 1.86
C LYS A 39 -23.68 -29.97 2.15
N ALA A 40 -23.56 -29.42 3.36
CA ALA A 40 -23.95 -28.05 3.60
C ALA A 40 -23.27 -27.25 2.49
N LYS A 41 -24.07 -26.57 1.68
CA LYS A 41 -23.58 -25.56 0.75
C LYS A 41 -22.93 -24.50 1.65
N GLY A 42 -21.65 -24.69 1.95
CA GLY A 42 -20.81 -23.60 2.43
C GLY A 42 -21.02 -22.44 1.47
N PRO A 43 -21.05 -21.19 1.95
CA PRO A 43 -21.22 -20.04 1.07
C PRO A 43 -20.14 -20.16 0.01
N THR A 44 -20.55 -20.53 -1.21
CA THR A 44 -19.73 -20.37 -2.39
C THR A 44 -19.28 -18.93 -2.30
N LYS A 45 -17.98 -18.70 -2.21
CA LYS A 45 -17.38 -17.40 -2.51
C LYS A 45 -17.80 -17.10 -3.95
N ALA A 46 -19.02 -16.57 -4.10
CA ALA A 46 -19.48 -15.94 -5.30
C ALA A 46 -18.44 -14.87 -5.51
N GLY A 47 -17.59 -15.08 -6.51
CA GLY A 47 -16.49 -14.20 -6.82
C GLY A 47 -17.04 -12.79 -6.78
N ILE A 48 -16.56 -11.98 -5.84
CA ILE A 48 -16.91 -10.57 -5.77
C ILE A 48 -16.36 -10.02 -7.07
N LYS A 49 -17.22 -9.91 -8.08
CA LYS A 49 -16.86 -9.20 -9.31
C LYS A 49 -16.41 -7.82 -8.85
N PRO A 50 -15.25 -7.31 -9.29
CA PRO A 50 -14.78 -6.01 -8.88
C PRO A 50 -15.90 -5.01 -9.16
N LYS A 51 -16.46 -4.42 -8.10
CA LYS A 51 -17.48 -3.38 -8.24
C LYS A 51 -16.81 -2.25 -9.01
N ILE A 52 -17.32 -1.94 -10.20
CA ILE A 52 -16.89 -0.77 -10.94
C ILE A 52 -17.46 0.43 -10.18
N TRP A 53 -16.58 1.25 -9.63
CA TRP A 53 -16.98 2.47 -8.95
C TRP A 53 -17.53 3.45 -9.97
N ASP A 54 -18.67 4.07 -9.71
CA ASP A 54 -19.18 5.18 -10.52
C ASP A 54 -18.47 6.50 -10.18
N THR A 55 -18.66 7.55 -10.99
CA THR A 55 -18.00 8.85 -10.76
C THR A 55 -18.41 9.43 -9.42
N ALA A 56 -19.69 9.31 -9.07
CA ALA A 56 -20.25 9.83 -7.84
C ALA A 56 -19.59 9.19 -6.60
N GLN A 57 -19.47 7.87 -6.55
CA GLN A 57 -18.81 7.15 -5.46
C GLN A 57 -17.35 7.56 -5.33
N THR A 58 -16.62 7.71 -6.44
CA THR A 58 -15.22 8.16 -6.39
C THR A 58 -15.10 9.59 -5.85
N ILE A 59 -15.97 10.51 -6.29
CA ILE A 59 -15.97 11.89 -5.80
C ILE A 59 -16.32 11.93 -4.31
N THR A 60 -17.36 11.24 -3.87
CA THR A 60 -17.76 11.19 -2.46
C THR A 60 -16.64 10.65 -1.58
N LEU A 61 -15.92 9.61 -2.03
CA LEU A 61 -14.77 9.10 -1.32
C LEU A 61 -13.66 10.16 -1.21
N LEU A 62 -13.28 10.79 -2.33
CA LEU A 62 -12.26 11.82 -2.33
C LEU A 62 -12.64 12.96 -1.38
N GLU A 63 -13.89 13.41 -1.39
CA GLU A 63 -14.36 14.45 -0.49
C GLU A 63 -14.22 14.07 0.99
N ALA A 64 -14.55 12.83 1.34
CA ALA A 64 -14.40 12.32 2.70
C ALA A 64 -12.92 12.21 3.10
N VAL A 65 -12.06 11.73 2.20
CA VAL A 65 -10.61 11.63 2.42
C VAL A 65 -10.00 13.01 2.66
N PHE A 66 -10.30 13.99 1.82
CA PHE A 66 -9.79 15.36 2.01
C PHE A 66 -10.34 16.01 3.29
N ASP A 67 -11.60 15.75 3.65
CA ASP A 67 -12.18 16.27 4.89
C ASP A 67 -11.50 15.65 6.13
N ALA A 68 -11.24 14.34 6.11
CA ALA A 68 -10.51 13.65 7.17
C ALA A 68 -9.05 14.12 7.24
N ALA A 69 -8.36 14.20 6.11
CA ALA A 69 -6.98 14.67 6.03
C ALA A 69 -6.85 16.10 6.57
N SER A 70 -7.80 16.99 6.29
CA SER A 70 -7.78 18.36 6.79
C SER A 70 -7.78 18.48 8.32
N LYS A 71 -8.29 17.45 9.02
CA LYS A 71 -8.43 17.38 10.48
C LYS A 71 -7.34 16.54 11.15
N THR A 72 -6.86 15.50 10.48
CA THR A 72 -6.02 14.46 11.09
C THR A 72 -4.56 14.52 10.69
N ILE A 73 -4.23 15.17 9.56
CA ILE A 73 -2.86 15.17 9.05
C ILE A 73 -1.99 16.15 9.84
N ASP A 74 -0.75 15.74 10.11
CA ASP A 74 0.26 16.66 10.63
C ASP A 74 0.75 17.59 9.53
N LYS A 75 0.18 18.79 9.52
CA LYS A 75 0.48 19.83 8.52
C LYS A 75 1.89 20.38 8.69
N GLU A 76 2.50 20.30 9.88
CA GLU A 76 3.86 20.79 10.11
C GLU A 76 4.87 19.80 9.55
N ALA A 77 4.74 18.52 9.86
CA ALA A 77 5.60 17.48 9.29
C ALA A 77 5.57 17.49 7.75
N LEU A 78 4.37 17.61 7.16
CA LEU A 78 4.24 17.71 5.70
C LEU A 78 4.83 19.00 5.12
N ALA A 79 4.66 20.13 5.81
CA ALA A 79 5.25 21.40 5.39
C ALA A 79 6.78 21.31 5.35
N THR A 80 7.39 20.74 6.39
CA THR A 80 8.84 20.52 6.45
C THR A 80 9.31 19.57 5.35
N GLN A 81 8.61 18.46 5.12
CA GLN A 81 8.98 17.50 4.09
C GLN A 81 8.90 18.08 2.67
N LEU A 82 7.91 18.94 2.43
CA LEU A 82 7.68 19.57 1.12
C LEU A 82 8.45 20.88 0.93
N GLY A 83 9.08 21.41 1.98
CA GLY A 83 9.75 22.71 1.95
C GLY A 83 8.80 23.89 1.74
N VAL A 84 7.53 23.76 2.17
CA VAL A 84 6.50 24.80 2.02
C VAL A 84 5.96 25.24 3.38
N SER A 85 5.14 26.28 3.42
CA SER A 85 4.51 26.70 4.67
C SER A 85 3.36 25.76 5.08
N LYS A 86 3.15 25.61 6.40
CA LYS A 86 1.99 24.91 6.98
C LYS A 86 0.66 25.42 6.41
N GLN A 87 0.57 26.73 6.20
CA GLN A 87 -0.61 27.36 5.61
C GLN A 87 -0.82 26.91 4.17
N SER A 88 0.24 26.82 3.36
CA SER A 88 0.16 26.32 1.98
C SER A 88 -0.36 24.87 1.94
N VAL A 89 0.11 23.99 2.83
CA VAL A 89 -0.42 22.62 2.97
C VAL A 89 -1.90 22.64 3.36
N GLY A 90 -2.28 23.49 4.32
CA GLY A 90 -3.67 23.69 4.71
C GLY A 90 -4.55 24.12 3.54
N ASP A 91 -4.11 25.13 2.78
CA ASP A 91 -4.81 25.68 1.63
C ASP A 91 -5.08 24.65 0.53
N GLN A 92 -4.24 23.61 0.41
CA GLN A 92 -4.46 22.51 -0.53
C GLN A 92 -5.63 21.58 -0.15
N LEU A 93 -6.03 21.57 1.13
CA LEU A 93 -7.05 20.67 1.68
C LEU A 93 -8.43 21.35 1.86
N VAL A 94 -8.47 22.69 1.81
CA VAL A 94 -9.69 23.49 2.03
C VAL A 94 -10.74 23.21 0.94
N LYS A 95 -12.02 23.20 1.32
CA LYS A 95 -13.14 23.06 0.39
C LYS A 95 -13.30 24.29 -0.51
N ASN A 96 -13.80 24.08 -1.72
CA ASN A 96 -14.21 25.15 -2.65
C ASN A 96 -13.10 26.14 -3.05
N ARG A 97 -11.83 25.73 -2.97
CA ARG A 97 -10.71 26.49 -3.54
C ARG A 97 -10.17 25.80 -4.79
N ASN A 98 -9.52 26.56 -5.65
CA ASN A 98 -8.77 26.02 -6.79
C ASN A 98 -7.46 25.42 -6.27
N ASN A 99 -7.54 24.19 -5.78
CA ASN A 99 -6.47 23.50 -5.09
C ASN A 99 -6.46 22.00 -5.43
N LEU A 100 -5.56 21.25 -4.78
CA LEU A 100 -5.36 19.82 -5.02
C LEU A 100 -6.65 19.00 -4.88
N ARG A 101 -7.52 19.35 -3.93
CA ARG A 101 -8.85 18.74 -3.78
C ARG A 101 -9.72 18.93 -5.02
N LYS A 102 -9.84 20.16 -5.52
CA LYS A 102 -10.64 20.46 -6.71
C LYS A 102 -10.05 19.79 -7.96
N LEU A 103 -8.73 19.84 -8.12
CA LEU A 103 -8.03 19.18 -9.22
C LEU A 103 -8.29 17.67 -9.23
N ALA A 104 -8.26 17.00 -8.08
CA ALA A 104 -8.57 15.58 -7.98
C ALA A 104 -10.01 15.26 -8.40
N ILE A 105 -10.98 16.06 -7.98
CA ILE A 105 -12.40 15.89 -8.35
C ILE A 105 -12.60 16.15 -9.85
N ASP A 106 -12.01 17.22 -10.37
CA ASP A 106 -12.14 17.60 -11.78
C ASP A 106 -11.49 16.56 -12.70
N LEU A 107 -10.34 15.99 -12.32
CA LEU A 107 -9.71 14.88 -13.05
C LEU A 107 -10.60 13.63 -13.08
N VAL A 108 -11.27 13.30 -11.97
CA VAL A 108 -12.21 12.16 -11.92
C VAL A 108 -13.41 12.39 -12.84
N ARG A 109 -13.92 13.62 -12.90
CA ARG A 109 -15.00 14.01 -13.81
C ARG A 109 -14.55 13.96 -15.27
N ALA A 110 -13.39 14.56 -15.58
CA ALA A 110 -12.84 14.61 -16.93
C ALA A 110 -12.52 13.20 -17.46
N LYS A 111 -11.91 12.34 -16.64
CA LYS A 111 -11.56 10.96 -17.02
C LYS A 111 -12.77 10.11 -17.40
N LYS A 112 -13.95 10.41 -16.85
CA LYS A 112 -15.19 9.66 -17.15
C LYS A 112 -16.16 10.36 -18.09
N GLY A 113 -16.01 11.67 -18.29
CA GLY A 113 -16.76 12.46 -19.27
C GLY A 113 -16.06 12.63 -20.62
N GLY A 114 -14.79 12.23 -20.74
CA GLY A 114 -14.07 12.14 -22.01
C GLY A 114 -14.31 10.80 -22.70
N ALA A 115 -15.48 10.66 -23.33
CA ALA A 115 -15.81 9.62 -24.30
C ALA A 115 -16.66 10.25 -25.40
#